data_AF-A0A7L4MX95-F1
#
_entry.id   AF-A0A7L4MX95-F1
#
_cell.length_a   1.000
_cell.length_b   1.000
_cell.length_c   1.000
_cell.angle_alpha   90.00
_cell.angle_beta   90.00
_cell.angle_gamma   90.00
#
_symmetry.space_group_name_H-M   'P 1'
#
loop_
_entity.id
_entity.type
_entity.pdbx_description
1 polymer ?
#
loop_
_entity_poly.entity_id
_entity_poly.type
_entity_poly.pdbx_seq_one_letter_code
_entity_poly.pdbx_strand_id
1 'polypeptide(L)'
;WWVSAMVSGTGAGSGLQRAVAAPTAPSDLSCRTQASERQSAGMTAEAEERSGRRRAAGLRAALERERQLEEAALRAEESKSRRELQMEREERLAAELARLKHQELKDEKMRQQVRENSLELRELAKKLRSGYVNKERAAQVAEKAALQAEALKQEGEMDQKMKEEYERLMKEESSEELRRKKEKIMYQQDLEKQLEEQERKKQDAYKEFLREKLMIDEIVRKIYEEDQMEKQLKLDKMRATQAYIEEFKKEQALWRRRKEEEMEEENQRMLAFAGVQQQREEDQLAKARDTEERKQRLQSMVAQNLEREQREREEREQIRQELYLEEQAEAERSREVAEIEKRLRQRLDFRQMYEEQVAVKKLLQQALEEEEAAFRREMLAQLAEEARTEQMKAHRQRLKQLEHRRAVEQLIQDRHRQLMEDKDRELKERQLNERRQEAIRAVVEEERQKLLKEHASKLLGYLPPGVFRDEEDINMLGEEFRLAYQKK
;
A
#
# COMPACT_ATOMS: atom_id res chain seq x y z
N TRP A 1 21.85 -5.49 -50.25
CA TRP A 1 21.79 -4.01 -50.33
C TRP A 1 23.05 -3.43 -49.70
N TRP A 2 23.50 -2.28 -50.21
CA TRP A 2 24.44 -1.31 -49.63
C TRP A 2 25.81 -1.78 -49.12
N VAL A 3 26.84 -1.14 -49.67
CA VAL A 3 28.25 -1.17 -49.26
C VAL A 3 28.61 0.22 -48.73
N SER A 4 29.35 0.28 -47.62
CA SER A 4 30.21 1.41 -47.22
C SER A 4 31.49 0.79 -46.63
N ALA A 5 32.72 1.06 -47.08
CA ALA A 5 33.33 2.28 -47.63
C ALA A 5 33.41 3.41 -46.60
N MET A 6 34.61 3.65 -46.08
CA MET A 6 34.93 4.80 -45.24
C MET A 6 36.30 5.34 -45.66
N VAL A 7 36.31 6.56 -46.20
CA VAL A 7 37.50 7.28 -46.66
C VAL A 7 37.41 8.70 -46.11
N SER A 8 38.48 9.15 -45.47
CA SER A 8 38.67 10.54 -45.05
C SER A 8 40.18 10.87 -45.00
N GLY A 9 40.66 12.03 -45.46
CA GLY A 9 39.99 13.01 -46.34
C GLY A 9 40.15 14.47 -45.93
N THR A 10 41.38 14.98 -45.86
CA THR A 10 41.74 16.42 -45.79
C THR A 10 43.23 16.58 -46.16
N GLY A 11 43.68 17.64 -46.84
CA GLY A 11 42.95 18.68 -47.56
C GLY A 11 43.85 19.88 -47.94
N ALA A 12 43.67 20.41 -49.17
CA ALA A 12 44.17 21.71 -49.71
C ALA A 12 45.71 22.01 -49.70
N GLY A 13 46.27 22.74 -50.67
CA GLY A 13 45.69 23.26 -51.92
C GLY A 13 46.54 24.36 -52.59
N SER A 14 46.16 24.73 -53.83
CA SER A 14 46.77 25.77 -54.70
C SER A 14 48.21 25.51 -55.21
N GLY A 15 48.62 25.98 -56.40
CA GLY A 15 47.86 26.66 -57.46
C GLY A 15 48.75 27.09 -58.65
N LEU A 16 48.11 27.57 -59.75
CA LEU A 16 48.70 28.16 -60.98
C LEU A 16 49.53 27.16 -61.85
N GLN A 17 49.18 26.76 -63.09
CA GLN A 17 48.58 27.37 -64.31
C GLN A 17 49.58 27.89 -65.38
N ARG A 18 49.91 27.00 -66.32
CA ARG A 18 49.54 27.07 -67.76
C ARG A 18 49.96 28.29 -68.63
N ALA A 19 51.01 28.10 -69.44
CA ALA A 19 51.17 28.56 -70.82
C ALA A 19 52.13 27.57 -71.54
N VAL A 20 52.01 27.12 -72.79
CA VAL A 20 51.25 27.53 -74.01
C VAL A 20 51.79 28.79 -74.71
N ALA A 21 52.87 28.61 -75.49
CA ALA A 21 53.27 29.52 -76.57
C ALA A 21 54.08 28.79 -77.67
N ALA A 22 53.46 28.61 -78.83
CA ALA A 22 54.09 28.59 -80.16
C ALA A 22 53.61 29.90 -80.88
N PRO A 23 53.97 30.23 -82.13
CA PRO A 23 54.83 29.59 -83.14
C PRO A 23 56.20 30.33 -83.21
N THR A 24 56.99 30.53 -84.29
CA THR A 24 56.86 30.43 -85.77
C THR A 24 58.18 30.07 -86.46
N ALA A 25 58.08 29.35 -87.58
CA ALA A 25 58.89 29.65 -88.77
C ALA A 25 58.04 30.49 -89.74
N PRO A 26 58.66 31.30 -90.62
CA PRO A 26 58.57 30.93 -92.03
C PRO A 26 59.91 31.03 -92.78
N SER A 27 59.95 30.36 -93.93
CA SER A 27 60.94 30.56 -94.99
C SER A 27 60.68 31.84 -95.78
N ASP A 28 61.71 32.40 -96.41
CA ASP A 28 61.51 32.99 -97.74
C ASP A 28 62.77 32.90 -98.62
N LEU A 29 62.60 33.08 -99.94
CA LEU A 29 63.60 32.77 -100.97
C LEU A 29 63.92 33.95 -101.91
N SER A 30 65.11 33.88 -102.51
CA SER A 30 65.43 34.35 -103.87
C SER A 30 65.95 35.79 -104.13
N CYS A 31 66.81 35.85 -105.14
CA CYS A 31 67.17 36.95 -106.06
C CYS A 31 67.58 38.37 -105.60
N ARG A 32 68.91 38.60 -105.61
CA ARG A 32 69.63 39.25 -106.74
C ARG A 32 69.08 40.61 -107.26
N THR A 33 69.77 41.72 -106.95
CA THR A 33 70.47 42.57 -107.96
C THR A 33 71.34 43.70 -107.36
N GLN A 34 72.61 43.72 -107.78
CA GLN A 34 73.47 44.85 -108.21
C GLN A 34 73.53 46.21 -107.46
N ALA A 35 74.78 46.71 -107.37
CA ALA A 35 75.23 48.07 -107.05
C ALA A 35 75.01 48.58 -105.60
N SER A 36 75.91 49.38 -105.03
CA SER A 36 77.13 49.98 -105.60
C SER A 36 78.42 49.45 -104.95
N GLU A 37 79.41 49.06 -105.77
CA GLU A 37 80.77 48.81 -105.31
C GLU A 37 81.53 50.12 -105.11
N ARG A 38 81.78 50.49 -103.84
CA ARG A 38 82.90 51.28 -103.32
C ARG A 38 82.72 51.38 -101.79
N GLN A 39 83.81 51.48 -101.02
CA GLN A 39 83.83 51.59 -99.55
C GLN A 39 83.49 50.32 -98.72
N SER A 40 83.32 49.14 -99.33
CA SER A 40 83.00 47.89 -98.60
C SER A 40 84.19 47.27 -97.82
N ALA A 41 85.43 47.45 -98.27
CA ALA A 41 86.62 46.78 -97.71
C ALA A 41 87.01 47.21 -96.28
N GLY A 42 86.55 48.38 -95.81
CA GLY A 42 86.76 48.81 -94.42
C GLY A 42 85.72 48.19 -93.47
N MET A 43 84.45 48.12 -93.90
CA MET A 43 83.38 47.56 -93.08
C MET A 43 83.45 46.04 -92.97
N THR A 44 84.03 45.31 -93.92
CA THR A 44 84.31 43.88 -93.75
C THR A 44 85.29 43.64 -92.61
N ALA A 45 86.40 44.38 -92.55
CA ALA A 45 87.38 44.26 -91.46
C ALA A 45 86.75 44.60 -90.09
N GLU A 46 85.99 45.69 -89.98
CA GLU A 46 85.29 46.00 -88.73
C GLU A 46 84.16 45.01 -88.39
N ALA A 47 83.48 44.43 -89.37
CA ALA A 47 82.43 43.43 -89.15
C ALA A 47 83.01 42.07 -88.77
N GLU A 48 84.17 41.70 -89.31
CA GLU A 48 84.95 40.52 -88.91
C GLU A 48 85.55 40.71 -87.52
N GLU A 49 86.01 41.91 -87.18
CA GLU A 49 86.38 42.28 -85.80
C GLU A 49 85.19 42.24 -84.85
N ARG A 50 84.04 42.85 -85.20
CA ARG A 50 82.81 42.78 -84.38
C ARG A 50 82.31 41.34 -84.25
N SER A 51 82.43 40.52 -85.30
CA SER A 51 82.15 39.09 -85.29
C SER A 51 83.17 38.30 -84.47
N GLY A 52 84.45 38.66 -84.49
CA GLY A 52 85.52 38.10 -83.67
C GLY A 52 85.31 38.42 -82.18
N ARG A 53 85.00 39.69 -81.87
CA ARG A 53 84.63 40.17 -80.52
C ARG A 53 83.33 39.52 -80.04
N ARG A 54 82.32 39.32 -80.91
CA ARG A 54 81.09 38.55 -80.57
C ARG A 54 81.37 37.06 -80.36
N ARG A 55 82.22 36.42 -81.17
CA ARG A 55 82.65 35.03 -80.97
C ARG A 55 83.45 34.88 -79.68
N ALA A 56 84.38 35.79 -79.39
CA ALA A 56 85.14 35.82 -78.13
C ALA A 56 84.25 36.11 -76.92
N ALA A 57 83.27 37.00 -77.02
CA ALA A 57 82.27 37.23 -75.97
C ALA A 57 81.33 36.03 -75.79
N GLY A 58 80.96 35.35 -76.88
CA GLY A 58 80.18 34.10 -76.84
C GLY A 58 80.95 32.95 -76.19
N LEU A 59 82.25 32.82 -76.47
CA LEU A 59 83.15 31.86 -75.82
C LEU A 59 83.35 32.20 -74.34
N ARG A 60 83.54 33.48 -73.98
CA ARG A 60 83.59 33.92 -72.57
C ARG A 60 82.28 33.62 -71.84
N ALA A 61 81.14 33.97 -72.43
CA ALA A 61 79.82 33.68 -71.87
C ALA A 61 79.51 32.17 -71.82
N ALA A 62 80.10 31.35 -72.70
CA ALA A 62 80.03 29.89 -72.60
C ALA A 62 80.86 29.40 -71.41
N LEU A 63 82.13 29.79 -71.30
CA LEU A 63 83.02 29.45 -70.17
C LEU A 63 82.47 29.96 -68.82
N GLU A 64 81.82 31.12 -68.80
CA GLU A 64 81.16 31.68 -67.62
C GLU A 64 79.89 30.88 -67.25
N ARG A 65 79.14 30.37 -68.22
CA ARG A 65 78.00 29.46 -67.99
C ARG A 65 78.46 28.08 -67.56
N GLU A 66 79.52 27.55 -68.16
CA GLU A 66 80.14 26.28 -67.76
C GLU A 66 80.60 26.37 -66.30
N ARG A 67 81.32 27.44 -65.92
CA ARG A 67 81.66 27.72 -64.51
C ARG A 67 80.44 27.88 -63.61
N GLN A 68 79.38 28.55 -64.05
CA GLN A 68 78.15 28.68 -63.26
C GLN A 68 77.43 27.32 -63.09
N LEU A 69 77.51 26.42 -64.07
CA LEU A 69 76.98 25.06 -63.99
C LEU A 69 77.87 24.17 -63.11
N GLU A 70 79.19 24.30 -63.19
CA GLU A 70 80.16 23.64 -62.31
C GLU A 70 79.96 24.08 -60.85
N GLU A 71 79.89 25.39 -60.58
CA GLU A 71 79.59 25.93 -59.26
C GLU A 71 78.19 25.50 -58.77
N ALA A 72 77.19 25.46 -59.65
CA ALA A 72 75.86 24.96 -59.27
C ALA A 72 75.86 23.46 -58.98
N ALA A 73 76.63 22.66 -59.71
CA ALA A 73 76.79 21.23 -59.48
C ALA A 73 77.52 20.97 -58.15
N LEU A 74 78.64 21.63 -57.91
CA LEU A 74 79.40 21.54 -56.65
C LEU A 74 78.54 21.98 -55.45
N ARG A 75 77.80 23.10 -55.55
CA ARG A 75 76.87 23.53 -54.50
C ARG A 75 75.71 22.56 -54.31
N ALA A 76 75.23 21.92 -55.38
CA ALA A 76 74.20 20.88 -55.30
C ALA A 76 74.73 19.61 -54.62
N GLU A 77 75.96 19.17 -54.92
CA GLU A 77 76.65 18.06 -54.26
C GLU A 77 76.93 18.36 -52.79
N GLU A 78 77.47 19.52 -52.46
CA GLU A 78 77.59 19.98 -51.07
C GLU A 78 76.23 19.98 -50.36
N SER A 79 75.14 20.42 -51.02
CA SER A 79 73.81 20.39 -50.42
C SER A 79 73.24 18.98 -50.21
N LYS A 80 73.61 18.02 -51.08
CA LYS A 80 73.27 16.60 -50.92
C LYS A 80 74.02 16.04 -49.72
N SER A 81 75.35 16.18 -49.68
CA SER A 81 76.17 15.67 -48.57
C SER A 81 75.87 16.34 -47.23
N ARG A 82 75.47 17.62 -47.21
CA ARG A 82 74.94 18.27 -45.99
C ARG A 82 73.60 17.67 -45.54
N ARG A 83 72.70 17.32 -46.46
CA ARG A 83 71.42 16.66 -46.16
C ARG A 83 71.63 15.20 -45.74
N GLU A 84 72.49 14.46 -46.42
CA GLU A 84 72.89 13.09 -46.06
C GLU A 84 73.46 13.06 -44.63
N LEU A 85 74.38 13.99 -44.31
CA LEU A 85 74.92 14.15 -42.95
C LEU A 85 73.88 14.61 -41.91
N GLN A 86 72.81 15.29 -42.33
CA GLN A 86 71.67 15.62 -41.45
C GLN A 86 70.79 14.38 -41.21
N MET A 87 70.40 13.66 -42.27
CA MET A 87 69.64 12.41 -42.17
C MET A 87 70.39 11.38 -41.32
N GLU A 88 71.69 11.19 -41.51
CA GLU A 88 72.49 10.28 -40.66
C GLU A 88 72.45 10.66 -39.17
N ARG A 89 72.40 11.96 -38.84
CA ARG A 89 72.31 12.42 -37.44
C ARG A 89 70.90 12.21 -36.89
N GLU A 90 69.88 12.50 -37.68
CA GLU A 90 68.48 12.28 -37.33
C GLU A 90 68.16 10.80 -37.16
N GLU A 91 68.70 9.92 -38.01
CA GLU A 91 68.61 8.46 -37.90
C GLU A 91 69.32 7.92 -36.66
N ARG A 92 70.53 8.41 -36.35
CA ARG A 92 71.24 8.04 -35.10
C ARG A 92 70.44 8.46 -33.87
N LEU A 93 69.94 9.70 -33.83
CA LEU A 93 69.09 10.20 -32.74
C LEU A 93 67.76 9.43 -32.65
N ALA A 94 67.12 9.11 -33.77
CA ALA A 94 65.91 8.30 -33.81
C ALA A 94 66.16 6.87 -33.33
N ALA A 95 67.31 6.27 -33.67
CA ALA A 95 67.72 4.95 -33.20
C ALA A 95 68.04 4.95 -31.70
N GLU A 96 68.67 6.00 -31.17
CA GLU A 96 68.91 6.18 -29.74
C GLU A 96 67.61 6.40 -28.96
N LEU A 97 66.71 7.26 -29.45
CA LEU A 97 65.37 7.45 -28.88
C LEU A 97 64.52 6.17 -28.95
N ALA A 98 64.64 5.37 -30.01
CA ALA A 98 63.98 4.07 -30.12
C ALA A 98 64.57 3.03 -29.15
N ARG A 99 65.89 3.03 -28.93
CA ARG A 99 66.55 2.19 -27.92
C ARG A 99 66.11 2.55 -26.51
N LEU A 100 66.08 3.84 -26.16
CA LEU A 100 65.61 4.33 -24.86
C LEU A 100 64.14 3.94 -24.63
N LYS A 101 63.23 4.24 -25.57
CA LYS A 101 61.82 3.83 -25.48
C LYS A 101 61.64 2.32 -25.38
N HIS A 102 62.49 1.54 -26.02
CA HIS A 102 62.47 0.07 -25.93
C HIS A 102 63.02 -0.45 -24.59
N GLN A 103 63.91 0.28 -23.93
CA GLN A 103 64.35 0.02 -22.56
C GLN A 103 63.26 0.40 -21.55
N GLU A 104 62.67 1.60 -21.67
CA GLU A 104 61.53 2.05 -20.88
C GLU A 104 60.38 1.03 -20.93
N LEU A 105 59.94 0.61 -22.13
CA LEU A 105 58.90 -0.41 -22.30
C LEU A 105 59.28 -1.79 -21.75
N LYS A 106 60.56 -2.15 -21.75
CA LYS A 106 61.05 -3.39 -21.12
C LYS A 106 60.96 -3.31 -19.60
N ASP A 107 61.39 -2.20 -19.02
CA ASP A 107 61.37 -1.99 -17.57
C ASP A 107 59.94 -1.81 -17.06
N GLU A 108 59.05 -1.15 -17.81
CA GLU A 108 57.62 -1.14 -17.54
C GLU A 108 57.01 -2.54 -17.58
N LYS A 109 57.32 -3.36 -18.59
CA LYS A 109 56.78 -4.73 -18.70
C LYS A 109 57.33 -5.65 -17.61
N MET A 110 58.60 -5.49 -17.23
CA MET A 110 59.20 -6.18 -16.09
C MET A 110 58.55 -5.74 -14.77
N ARG A 111 58.33 -4.44 -14.55
CA ARG A 111 57.61 -3.92 -13.37
C ARG A 111 56.14 -4.34 -13.35
N GLN A 112 55.47 -4.45 -14.49
CA GLN A 112 54.12 -5.02 -14.60
C GLN A 112 54.10 -6.50 -14.17
N GLN A 113 55.03 -7.32 -14.69
CA GLN A 113 55.19 -8.71 -14.24
C GLN A 113 55.51 -8.81 -12.74
N VAL A 114 56.31 -7.90 -12.18
CA VAL A 114 56.59 -7.86 -10.73
C VAL A 114 55.34 -7.47 -9.91
N ARG A 115 54.56 -6.48 -10.36
CA ARG A 115 53.27 -6.08 -9.75
C ARG A 115 52.22 -7.21 -9.79
N GLU A 116 52.21 -8.01 -10.86
CA GLU A 116 51.27 -9.13 -11.04
C GLU A 116 51.69 -10.40 -10.29
N ASN A 117 52.99 -10.70 -10.22
CA ASN A 117 53.49 -11.94 -9.60
C ASN A 117 53.80 -11.79 -8.10
N SER A 118 54.27 -10.65 -7.62
CA SER A 118 54.52 -10.46 -6.18
C SER A 118 53.21 -10.50 -5.38
N LEU A 119 53.22 -11.15 -4.21
CA LEU A 119 52.06 -11.17 -3.31
C LEU A 119 51.92 -9.84 -2.56
N GLU A 120 53.05 -9.27 -2.13
CA GLU A 120 53.12 -8.04 -1.34
C GLU A 120 52.47 -6.84 -2.02
N LEU A 121 52.76 -6.61 -3.31
CA LEU A 121 52.15 -5.50 -4.06
C LEU A 121 50.66 -5.75 -4.34
N ARG A 122 50.24 -7.01 -4.52
CA ARG A 122 48.83 -7.38 -4.66
C ARG A 122 48.05 -7.21 -3.36
N GLU A 123 48.67 -7.48 -2.21
CA GLU A 123 48.08 -7.22 -0.89
C GLU A 123 48.03 -5.73 -0.55
N LEU A 124 49.09 -4.97 -0.84
CA LEU A 124 49.07 -3.52 -0.73
C LEU A 124 47.98 -2.92 -1.63
N ALA A 125 47.88 -3.34 -2.89
CA ALA A 125 46.83 -2.90 -3.80
C ALA A 125 45.42 -3.25 -3.30
N LYS A 126 45.22 -4.43 -2.66
CA LYS A 126 43.95 -4.77 -1.99
C LYS A 126 43.66 -3.83 -0.82
N LYS A 127 44.63 -3.54 0.05
CA LYS A 127 44.49 -2.62 1.20
C LYS A 127 44.23 -1.18 0.75
N LEU A 128 44.86 -0.72 -0.33
CA LEU A 128 44.59 0.60 -0.93
C LEU A 128 43.19 0.66 -1.55
N ARG A 129 42.76 -0.39 -2.26
CA ARG A 129 41.37 -0.48 -2.80
C ARG A 129 40.32 -0.48 -1.69
N SER A 130 40.52 -1.23 -0.59
CA SER A 130 39.59 -1.15 0.54
C SER A 130 39.65 0.20 1.26
N GLY A 131 40.78 0.92 1.21
CA GLY A 131 40.86 2.32 1.61
C GLY A 131 39.95 3.25 0.79
N TYR A 132 39.91 3.10 -0.54
CA TYR A 132 38.96 3.85 -1.39
C TYR A 132 37.51 3.50 -1.04
N VAL A 133 37.17 2.20 -0.93
CA VAL A 133 35.82 1.75 -0.54
C VAL A 133 35.43 2.27 0.86
N ASN A 134 36.36 2.33 1.81
CA ASN A 134 36.12 2.91 3.14
C ASN A 134 35.84 4.41 3.07
N LYS A 135 36.54 5.15 2.20
CA LYS A 135 36.33 6.58 1.98
C LYS A 135 34.97 6.86 1.32
N GLU A 136 34.62 6.09 0.29
CA GLU A 136 33.30 6.16 -0.37
C GLU A 136 32.17 5.81 0.60
N ARG A 137 32.33 4.74 1.39
CA ARG A 137 31.36 4.35 2.43
C ARG A 137 31.21 5.41 3.51
N ALA A 138 32.28 6.10 3.91
CA ALA A 138 32.21 7.20 4.86
C ALA A 138 31.46 8.41 4.28
N ALA A 139 31.65 8.73 3.00
CA ALA A 139 30.87 9.75 2.31
C ALA A 139 29.38 9.38 2.25
N GLN A 140 29.04 8.14 1.88
CA GLN A 140 27.66 7.63 1.87
C GLN A 140 26.99 7.66 3.27
N VAL A 141 27.76 7.39 4.33
CA VAL A 141 27.25 7.48 5.71
C VAL A 141 27.00 8.94 6.11
N ALA A 142 27.87 9.88 5.71
CA ALA A 142 27.67 11.31 5.95
C ALA A 142 26.47 11.87 5.15
N GLU A 143 26.34 11.49 3.88
CA GLU A 143 25.20 11.81 3.01
C GLU A 143 23.89 11.28 3.61
N LYS A 144 23.85 10.00 3.99
CA LYS A 144 22.67 9.40 4.65
C LYS A 144 22.34 10.09 5.97
N ALA A 145 23.34 10.46 6.78
CA ALA A 145 23.12 11.19 8.03
C ALA A 145 22.56 12.60 7.78
N ALA A 146 23.01 13.29 6.72
CA ALA A 146 22.45 14.59 6.31
C ALA A 146 20.98 14.45 5.87
N LEU A 147 20.68 13.48 4.99
CA LEU A 147 19.30 13.19 4.56
C LEU A 147 18.39 12.80 5.72
N GLN A 148 18.87 12.04 6.70
CA GLN A 148 18.12 11.72 7.92
C GLN A 148 17.90 12.96 8.81
N ALA A 149 18.89 13.85 8.92
CA ALA A 149 18.75 15.12 9.65
C ALA A 149 17.84 16.13 8.95
N GLU A 150 17.66 16.02 7.63
CA GLU A 150 16.67 16.80 6.86
C GLU A 150 15.27 16.21 6.98
N ALA A 151 15.12 14.88 6.90
CA ALA A 151 13.85 14.20 7.14
C ALA A 151 13.30 14.50 8.54
N LEU A 152 14.12 14.42 9.60
CA LEU A 152 13.72 14.73 10.98
C LEU A 152 13.29 16.20 11.16
N LYS A 153 13.82 17.14 10.38
CA LYS A 153 13.34 18.55 10.38
C LYS A 153 11.96 18.63 9.73
N GLN A 154 11.78 18.00 8.57
CA GLN A 154 10.50 17.99 7.85
C GLN A 154 9.41 17.31 8.68
N GLU A 155 9.71 16.17 9.30
CA GLU A 155 8.82 15.49 10.26
C GLU A 155 8.48 16.43 11.42
N GLY A 156 9.47 17.08 12.04
CA GLY A 156 9.25 18.06 13.12
C GLY A 156 8.40 19.28 12.72
N GLU A 157 8.51 19.76 11.48
CA GLU A 157 7.65 20.81 10.93
C GLU A 157 6.22 20.33 10.66
N MET A 158 6.04 19.10 10.17
CA MET A 158 4.71 18.51 9.97
C MET A 158 4.03 18.25 11.31
N ASP A 159 4.77 17.77 12.30
CA ASP A 159 4.32 17.58 13.68
C ASP A 159 3.82 18.89 14.31
N GLN A 160 4.50 20.02 14.04
CA GLN A 160 4.07 21.35 14.49
C GLN A 160 2.77 21.76 13.80
N LYS A 161 2.68 21.65 12.47
CA LYS A 161 1.47 21.97 11.70
C LYS A 161 0.27 21.12 12.16
N MET A 162 0.47 19.82 12.35
CA MET A 162 -0.57 18.92 12.87
C MET A 162 -1.04 19.33 14.28
N LYS A 163 -0.12 19.70 15.18
CA LYS A 163 -0.48 20.20 16.53
C LYS A 163 -1.26 21.51 16.46
N GLU A 164 -0.90 22.43 15.56
CA GLU A 164 -1.67 23.66 15.33
C GLU A 164 -3.09 23.38 14.84
N GLU A 165 -3.29 22.49 13.86
CA GLU A 165 -4.63 22.16 13.38
C GLU A 165 -5.46 21.44 14.45
N TYR A 166 -4.87 20.49 15.20
CA TYR A 166 -5.53 19.87 16.36
C TYR A 166 -5.92 20.91 17.42
N GLU A 167 -5.05 21.87 17.72
CA GLU A 167 -5.37 22.97 18.65
C GLU A 167 -6.52 23.85 18.15
N ARG A 168 -6.64 24.08 16.83
CA ARG A 168 -7.76 24.84 16.24
C ARG A 168 -9.07 24.06 16.38
N LEU A 169 -9.06 22.77 16.02
CA LEU A 169 -10.23 21.88 16.18
C LEU A 169 -10.70 21.82 17.65
N MET A 170 -9.80 21.63 18.61
CA MET A 170 -10.16 21.63 20.04
C MET A 170 -10.74 22.98 20.51
N LYS A 171 -10.29 24.11 19.95
CA LYS A 171 -10.83 25.45 20.23
C LYS A 171 -12.24 25.61 19.61
N GLU A 172 -12.47 25.08 18.42
CA GLU A 172 -13.78 25.07 17.76
C GLU A 172 -14.78 24.19 18.51
N GLU A 173 -14.43 22.92 18.81
CA GLU A 173 -15.25 21.98 19.59
C GLU A 173 -15.62 22.55 20.97
N SER A 174 -14.65 23.11 21.70
CA SER A 174 -14.93 23.72 23.01
C SER A 174 -15.85 24.94 22.90
N SER A 175 -15.80 25.69 21.78
CA SER A 175 -16.75 26.79 21.52
C SER A 175 -18.16 26.29 21.20
N GLU A 176 -18.30 25.17 20.48
CA GLU A 176 -19.59 24.53 20.24
C GLU A 176 -20.18 23.95 21.52
N GLU A 177 -19.37 23.28 22.35
CA GLU A 177 -19.83 22.84 23.67
C GLU A 177 -20.35 24.03 24.49
N LEU A 178 -19.68 25.17 24.44
CA LEU A 178 -20.08 26.37 25.19
C LEU A 178 -21.39 26.98 24.65
N ARG A 179 -21.66 26.87 23.34
CA ARG A 179 -22.98 27.18 22.73
C ARG A 179 -24.06 26.20 23.23
N ARG A 180 -23.84 24.90 23.07
CA ARG A 180 -24.76 23.83 23.51
C ARG A 180 -25.04 23.87 25.01
N LYS A 181 -24.07 24.30 25.84
CA LYS A 181 -24.23 24.52 27.29
C LYS A 181 -25.11 25.76 27.57
N LYS A 182 -24.91 26.87 26.86
CA LYS A 182 -25.77 28.07 26.95
C LYS A 182 -27.21 27.77 26.52
N GLU A 183 -27.41 27.08 25.40
CA GLU A 183 -28.72 26.67 24.90
C GLU A 183 -29.49 25.82 25.93
N LYS A 184 -28.82 24.86 26.57
CA LYS A 184 -29.40 24.06 27.66
C LYS A 184 -29.82 24.90 28.87
N ILE A 185 -29.00 25.90 29.26
CA ILE A 185 -29.33 26.80 30.36
C ILE A 185 -30.54 27.68 30.03
N MET A 186 -30.64 28.22 28.81
CA MET A 186 -31.81 28.98 28.37
C MET A 186 -33.08 28.10 28.38
N TYR A 187 -32.98 26.88 27.85
CA TYR A 187 -34.09 25.92 27.84
C TYR A 187 -34.54 25.52 29.26
N GLN A 188 -33.61 25.36 30.21
CA GLN A 188 -33.93 25.14 31.62
C GLN A 188 -34.69 26.33 32.22
N GLN A 189 -34.23 27.56 31.99
CA GLN A 189 -34.91 28.77 32.46
C GLN A 189 -36.32 28.93 31.86
N ASP A 190 -36.54 28.50 30.61
CA ASP A 190 -37.86 28.55 29.98
C ASP A 190 -38.80 27.46 30.51
N LEU A 191 -38.29 26.29 30.88
CA LEU A 191 -39.07 25.27 31.62
C LEU A 191 -39.41 25.74 33.04
N GLU A 192 -38.49 26.39 33.74
CA GLU A 192 -38.72 26.96 35.08
C GLU A 192 -39.87 27.99 35.04
N LYS A 193 -39.87 28.90 34.05
CA LYS A 193 -40.98 29.85 33.82
C LYS A 193 -42.31 29.14 33.54
N GLN A 194 -42.31 28.06 32.76
CA GLN A 194 -43.53 27.28 32.49
C GLN A 194 -44.08 26.61 33.76
N LEU A 195 -43.22 26.15 34.66
CA LEU A 195 -43.62 25.61 35.96
C LEU A 195 -44.18 26.70 36.86
N GLU A 196 -43.51 27.86 36.97
CA GLU A 196 -44.05 29.03 37.69
C GLU A 196 -45.42 29.46 37.16
N GLU A 197 -45.61 29.50 35.85
CA GLU A 197 -46.92 29.80 35.24
C GLU A 197 -48.00 28.78 35.62
N GLN A 198 -47.67 27.48 35.64
CA GLN A 198 -48.61 26.45 36.07
C GLN A 198 -48.95 26.57 37.56
N GLU A 199 -47.99 26.94 38.41
CA GLU A 199 -48.23 27.18 39.83
C GLU A 199 -49.10 28.42 40.07
N ARG A 200 -48.84 29.52 39.36
CA ARG A 200 -49.70 30.72 39.39
C ARG A 200 -51.13 30.39 38.96
N LYS A 201 -51.30 29.65 37.85
CA LYS A 201 -52.62 29.18 37.36
C LYS A 201 -53.34 28.30 38.39
N LYS A 202 -52.63 27.42 39.11
CA LYS A 202 -53.20 26.63 40.23
C LYS A 202 -53.61 27.52 41.41
N GLN A 203 -52.79 28.50 41.78
CA GLN A 203 -53.11 29.45 42.85
C GLN A 203 -54.33 30.32 42.51
N ASP A 204 -54.46 30.77 41.26
CA ASP A 204 -55.59 31.61 40.83
C ASP A 204 -56.89 30.80 40.75
N ALA A 205 -56.86 29.58 40.18
CA ALA A 205 -58.01 28.67 40.21
C ALA A 205 -58.44 28.33 41.65
N TYR A 206 -57.50 28.22 42.59
CA TYR A 206 -57.83 28.02 44.01
C TYR A 206 -58.49 29.26 44.66
N LYS A 207 -58.07 30.48 44.28
CA LYS A 207 -58.75 31.72 44.71
C LYS A 207 -60.17 31.81 44.14
N GLU A 208 -60.38 31.35 42.91
CA GLU A 208 -61.70 31.31 42.27
C GLU A 208 -62.62 30.28 42.94
N PHE A 209 -62.13 29.05 43.16
CA PHE A 209 -62.84 28.03 43.94
C PHE A 209 -63.26 28.54 45.33
N LEU A 210 -62.39 29.27 46.04
CA LEU A 210 -62.73 29.87 47.34
C LEU A 210 -63.83 30.94 47.24
N ARG A 211 -63.88 31.73 46.16
CA ARG A 211 -64.97 32.71 45.90
C ARG A 211 -66.28 31.99 45.59
N GLU A 212 -66.25 30.98 44.73
CA GLU A 212 -67.42 30.16 44.41
C GLU A 212 -67.97 29.46 45.65
N LYS A 213 -67.09 28.88 46.48
CA LYS A 213 -67.46 28.21 47.73
C LYS A 213 -68.14 29.17 48.71
N LEU A 214 -67.66 30.40 48.85
CA LEU A 214 -68.33 31.44 49.65
C LEU A 214 -69.69 31.86 49.07
N MET A 215 -69.79 31.99 47.74
CA MET A 215 -71.06 32.29 47.07
C MET A 215 -72.09 31.15 47.20
N ILE A 216 -71.64 29.90 47.17
CA ILE A 216 -72.48 28.71 47.42
C ILE A 216 -72.92 28.67 48.89
N ASP A 217 -72.01 28.90 49.84
CA ASP A 217 -72.36 29.00 51.27
C ASP A 217 -73.44 30.08 51.50
N GLU A 218 -73.35 31.24 50.83
CA GLU A 218 -74.38 32.28 50.88
C GLU A 218 -75.72 31.86 50.28
N ILE A 219 -75.72 31.17 49.14
CA ILE A 219 -76.94 30.66 48.50
C ILE A 219 -77.61 29.62 49.40
N VAL A 220 -76.85 28.69 49.96
CA VAL A 220 -77.35 27.69 50.92
C VAL A 220 -77.93 28.38 52.16
N ARG A 221 -77.30 29.44 52.66
CA ARG A 221 -77.84 30.22 53.79
C ARG A 221 -79.18 30.89 53.45
N LYS A 222 -79.31 31.50 52.26
CA LYS A 222 -80.56 32.10 51.77
C LYS A 222 -81.67 31.06 51.60
N ILE A 223 -81.36 29.88 51.05
CA ILE A 223 -82.31 28.77 50.97
C ILE A 223 -82.80 28.38 52.37
N TYR A 224 -81.91 28.20 53.37
CA TYR A 224 -82.36 27.91 54.73
C TYR A 224 -83.19 29.03 55.38
N GLU A 225 -82.90 30.29 55.08
CA GLU A 225 -83.71 31.45 55.53
C GLU A 225 -85.11 31.43 54.91
N GLU A 226 -85.22 31.22 53.59
CA GLU A 226 -86.48 31.10 52.85
C GLU A 226 -87.31 29.89 53.31
N ASP A 227 -86.66 28.74 53.51
CA ASP A 227 -87.27 27.48 53.94
C ASP A 227 -87.86 27.59 55.37
N GLN A 228 -87.30 28.44 56.24
CA GLN A 228 -87.88 28.77 57.55
C GLN A 228 -89.08 29.71 57.42
N MET A 229 -89.01 30.73 56.57
CA MET A 229 -90.12 31.65 56.33
C MET A 229 -91.33 30.93 55.70
N GLU A 230 -91.10 30.00 54.78
CA GLU A 230 -92.20 29.23 54.16
C GLU A 230 -92.88 28.28 55.17
N LYS A 231 -92.12 27.70 56.12
CA LYS A 231 -92.67 26.90 57.23
C LYS A 231 -93.53 27.74 58.18
N GLN A 232 -93.11 28.96 58.50
CA GLN A 232 -93.92 29.90 59.30
C GLN A 232 -95.23 30.25 58.57
N LEU A 233 -95.14 30.65 57.29
CA LEU A 233 -96.32 30.95 56.46
C LEU A 233 -97.27 29.75 56.29
N LYS A 234 -96.77 28.51 56.29
CA LYS A 234 -97.60 27.29 56.31
C LYS A 234 -98.33 27.14 57.66
N LEU A 235 -97.65 27.34 58.79
CA LEU A 235 -98.27 27.27 60.12
C LEU A 235 -99.37 28.34 60.30
N ASP A 236 -99.16 29.56 59.83
CA ASP A 236 -100.16 30.63 59.95
C ASP A 236 -101.37 30.41 59.03
N LYS A 237 -101.17 29.84 57.83
CA LYS A 237 -102.29 29.36 56.99
C LYS A 237 -103.09 28.24 57.68
N MET A 238 -102.43 27.32 58.39
CA MET A 238 -103.12 26.27 59.15
C MET A 238 -103.90 26.82 60.35
N ARG A 239 -103.36 27.81 61.07
CA ARG A 239 -104.07 28.53 62.14
C ARG A 239 -105.31 29.25 61.61
N ALA A 240 -105.20 29.92 60.48
CA ALA A 240 -106.32 30.62 59.85
C ALA A 240 -107.44 29.65 59.41
N THR A 241 -107.11 28.53 58.77
CA THR A 241 -108.15 27.54 58.37
C THR A 241 -108.77 26.82 59.57
N GLN A 242 -108.01 26.56 60.64
CA GLN A 242 -108.56 26.06 61.90
C GLN A 242 -109.61 27.01 62.50
N ALA A 243 -109.31 28.32 62.57
CA ALA A 243 -110.25 29.32 63.05
C ALA A 243 -111.55 29.34 62.23
N TYR A 244 -111.47 29.38 60.89
CA TYR A 244 -112.67 29.31 60.02
C TYR A 244 -113.50 28.03 60.22
N ILE A 245 -112.85 26.88 60.47
CA ILE A 245 -113.54 25.61 60.74
C ILE A 245 -114.25 25.65 62.10
N GLU A 246 -113.69 26.34 63.10
CA GLU A 246 -114.34 26.51 64.41
C GLU A 246 -115.53 27.47 64.36
N GLU A 247 -115.43 28.57 63.62
CA GLU A 247 -116.56 29.48 63.35
C GLU A 247 -117.73 28.73 62.70
N PHE A 248 -117.47 28.04 61.58
CA PHE A 248 -118.48 27.28 60.85
C PHE A 248 -119.16 26.20 61.70
N LYS A 249 -118.41 25.53 62.59
CA LYS A 249 -118.98 24.54 63.53
C LYS A 249 -119.95 25.16 64.54
N LYS A 250 -119.73 26.41 64.99
CA LYS A 250 -120.66 27.12 65.88
C LYS A 250 -121.97 27.41 65.15
N GLU A 251 -121.90 27.90 63.92
CA GLU A 251 -123.06 28.17 63.07
C GLU A 251 -123.87 26.88 62.79
N GLN A 252 -123.20 25.78 62.45
CA GLN A 252 -123.85 24.48 62.22
C GLN A 252 -124.52 23.90 63.48
N ALA A 253 -124.04 24.22 64.68
CA ALA A 253 -124.66 23.82 65.94
C ALA A 253 -125.92 24.65 66.24
N LEU A 254 -125.90 25.95 65.94
CA LEU A 254 -127.08 26.83 66.06
C LEU A 254 -128.17 26.47 65.04
N TRP A 255 -127.79 26.09 63.82
CA TRP A 255 -128.74 25.63 62.80
C TRP A 255 -129.42 24.30 63.18
N ARG A 256 -128.65 23.33 63.72
CA ARG A 256 -129.22 22.03 64.13
C ARG A 256 -130.25 22.17 65.24
N ARG A 257 -130.00 22.98 66.29
CA ARG A 257 -130.96 23.20 67.37
C ARG A 257 -132.31 23.71 66.88
N ARG A 258 -132.31 24.71 65.98
CA ARG A 258 -133.55 25.23 65.36
C ARG A 258 -134.30 24.17 64.56
N LYS A 259 -133.58 23.24 63.91
CA LYS A 259 -134.20 22.13 63.18
C LYS A 259 -134.70 21.00 64.09
N GLU A 260 -134.06 20.77 65.22
CA GLU A 260 -134.54 19.84 66.26
C GLU A 260 -135.85 20.38 66.87
N GLU A 261 -135.90 21.68 67.21
CA GLU A 261 -137.10 22.38 67.69
C GLU A 261 -138.29 22.28 66.72
N GLU A 262 -138.08 22.54 65.42
CA GLU A 262 -139.14 22.39 64.39
C GLU A 262 -139.64 20.94 64.22
N MET A 263 -138.74 19.94 64.29
CA MET A 263 -139.09 18.53 64.12
C MET A 263 -139.88 17.95 65.31
N GLU A 264 -139.69 18.47 66.52
CA GLU A 264 -140.46 18.04 67.69
C GLU A 264 -141.94 18.44 67.59
N GLU A 265 -142.26 19.60 67.00
CA GLU A 265 -143.65 20.02 66.76
C GLU A 265 -144.38 19.17 65.71
N GLU A 266 -143.68 18.70 64.67
CA GLU A 266 -144.27 17.85 63.63
C GLU A 266 -144.48 16.40 64.11
N ASN A 267 -143.54 15.84 64.86
CA ASN A 267 -143.64 14.47 65.39
C ASN A 267 -144.83 14.28 66.34
N GLN A 268 -145.18 15.31 67.13
CA GLN A 268 -146.37 15.29 67.99
C GLN A 268 -147.68 15.15 67.18
N ARG A 269 -147.71 15.65 65.94
CA ARG A 269 -148.87 15.56 65.03
C ARG A 269 -148.94 14.19 64.33
N MET A 270 -147.78 13.62 64.00
CA MET A 270 -147.66 12.28 63.37
C MET A 270 -148.16 11.15 64.28
N LEU A 271 -147.82 11.17 65.57
CA LEU A 271 -148.18 10.11 66.52
C LEU A 271 -149.71 9.96 66.67
N ALA A 272 -150.46 11.06 66.59
CA ALA A 272 -151.93 11.04 66.66
C ALA A 272 -152.59 10.36 65.43
N PHE A 273 -151.90 10.30 64.29
CA PHE A 273 -152.41 9.68 63.06
C PHE A 273 -152.06 8.19 62.95
N ALA A 274 -150.84 7.81 63.35
CA ALA A 274 -150.32 6.45 63.18
C ALA A 274 -151.17 5.36 63.88
N GLY A 275 -151.70 5.67 65.08
CA GLY A 275 -152.51 4.73 65.86
C GLY A 275 -153.83 4.28 65.21
N VAL A 276 -154.28 4.96 64.15
CA VAL A 276 -155.53 4.64 63.43
C VAL A 276 -155.31 3.63 62.29
N GLN A 277 -154.08 3.46 61.78
CA GLN A 277 -153.79 2.60 60.63
C GLN A 277 -153.38 1.17 61.00
N GLN A 278 -152.69 0.95 62.12
CA GLN A 278 -152.14 -0.37 62.49
C GLN A 278 -153.22 -1.46 62.62
N GLN A 279 -154.46 -1.08 62.96
CA GLN A 279 -155.62 -1.97 63.03
C GLN A 279 -156.15 -2.50 61.67
N ARG A 280 -155.38 -2.37 60.57
CA ARG A 280 -155.79 -2.77 59.22
C ARG A 280 -154.82 -3.67 58.45
N GLU A 281 -153.55 -3.75 58.84
CA GLU A 281 -152.55 -4.49 58.04
C GLU A 281 -152.45 -5.98 58.42
N GLU A 282 -152.81 -6.35 59.65
CA GLU A 282 -152.60 -7.70 60.20
C GLU A 282 -153.35 -8.81 59.43
N ASP A 283 -154.47 -8.49 58.76
CA ASP A 283 -155.30 -9.44 58.02
C ASP A 283 -154.69 -9.97 56.70
N GLN A 284 -153.68 -9.30 56.13
CA GLN A 284 -153.26 -9.57 54.74
C GLN A 284 -152.13 -10.61 54.58
N LEU A 285 -151.27 -10.78 55.59
CA LEU A 285 -149.91 -11.35 55.41
C LEU A 285 -149.84 -12.87 55.18
N ALA A 286 -150.95 -13.60 55.26
CA ALA A 286 -150.98 -15.05 55.43
C ALA A 286 -150.82 -15.93 54.16
N LYS A 287 -150.66 -15.37 52.95
CA LYS A 287 -151.01 -16.08 51.67
C LYS A 287 -149.89 -16.32 50.64
N ALA A 288 -148.62 -16.03 50.93
CA ALA A 288 -147.63 -15.72 49.87
C ALA A 288 -146.41 -16.67 49.68
N ARG A 289 -146.32 -17.85 50.32
CA ARG A 289 -145.01 -18.52 50.57
C ARG A 289 -144.56 -19.70 49.68
N ASP A 290 -145.36 -20.20 48.73
CA ASP A 290 -145.23 -21.61 48.29
C ASP A 290 -144.59 -21.90 46.89
N THR A 291 -143.78 -21.01 46.29
CA THR A 291 -143.60 -21.02 44.80
C THR A 291 -142.19 -21.22 44.17
N GLU A 292 -141.06 -21.20 44.87
CA GLU A 292 -139.77 -20.80 44.23
C GLU A 292 -138.77 -21.89 43.72
N GLU A 293 -138.81 -23.14 44.21
CA GLU A 293 -137.58 -23.98 44.36
C GLU A 293 -136.90 -24.66 43.12
N ARG A 294 -137.34 -24.48 41.87
CA ARG A 294 -137.21 -25.54 40.81
C ARG A 294 -136.07 -25.51 39.74
N LYS A 295 -135.06 -24.62 39.75
CA LYS A 295 -134.35 -24.22 38.48
C LYS A 295 -132.89 -24.66 38.14
N GLN A 296 -132.09 -25.33 38.97
CA GLN A 296 -130.60 -25.13 38.97
C GLN A 296 -129.61 -26.11 38.24
N ARG A 297 -129.98 -27.07 37.37
CA ARG A 297 -129.14 -28.30 37.14
C ARG A 297 -128.26 -28.50 35.87
N LEU A 298 -128.01 -27.54 34.96
CA LEU A 298 -127.67 -27.88 33.54
C LEU A 298 -126.23 -27.66 32.94
N GLN A 299 -125.16 -27.31 33.68
CA GLN A 299 -124.04 -26.50 33.09
C GLN A 299 -122.63 -27.12 32.85
N SER A 300 -122.35 -28.42 33.03
CA SER A 300 -120.97 -28.88 33.39
C SER A 300 -120.03 -29.57 32.35
N MET A 301 -120.35 -29.73 31.07
CA MET A 301 -119.78 -30.81 30.21
C MET A 301 -118.60 -30.52 29.24
N VAL A 302 -118.04 -29.30 29.11
CA VAL A 302 -117.36 -28.89 27.84
C VAL A 302 -115.83 -29.04 27.76
N ALA A 303 -115.09 -29.30 28.85
CA ALA A 303 -113.70 -28.80 28.99
C ALA A 303 -112.49 -29.63 28.45
N GLN A 304 -112.64 -30.85 27.91
CA GLN A 304 -111.52 -31.84 27.93
C GLN A 304 -110.65 -32.05 26.67
N ASN A 305 -110.89 -31.39 25.53
CA ASN A 305 -110.35 -31.88 24.24
C ASN A 305 -108.99 -31.32 23.74
N LEU A 306 -108.31 -30.41 24.46
CA LEU A 306 -107.30 -29.52 23.84
C LEU A 306 -105.83 -30.02 23.80
N GLU A 307 -105.44 -31.01 24.61
CA GLU A 307 -104.02 -31.19 24.99
C GLU A 307 -103.12 -32.01 24.05
N ARG A 308 -103.63 -32.57 22.94
CA ARG A 308 -102.94 -33.68 22.23
C ARG A 308 -101.92 -33.30 21.15
N GLU A 309 -102.00 -32.11 20.55
CA GLU A 309 -101.32 -31.82 19.26
C GLU A 309 -99.83 -31.41 19.34
N GLN A 310 -99.26 -31.17 20.53
CA GLN A 310 -97.99 -30.44 20.63
C GLN A 310 -96.71 -31.27 20.41
N ARG A 311 -96.76 -32.61 20.49
CA ARG A 311 -95.56 -33.47 20.67
C ARG A 311 -94.77 -33.80 19.40
N GLU A 312 -95.35 -33.65 18.20
CA GLU A 312 -94.74 -34.15 16.95
C GLU A 312 -93.65 -33.25 16.33
N ARG A 313 -93.25 -32.17 17.02
CA ARG A 313 -92.38 -31.12 16.45
C ARG A 313 -90.89 -31.26 16.77
N GLU A 314 -90.55 -31.97 17.85
CA GLU A 314 -89.22 -31.92 18.48
C GLU A 314 -88.18 -32.85 17.80
N GLU A 315 -88.62 -33.90 17.11
CA GLU A 315 -87.74 -34.92 16.52
C GLU A 315 -86.90 -34.42 15.31
N ARG A 316 -87.23 -33.27 14.73
CA ARG A 316 -86.67 -32.81 13.43
C ARG A 316 -85.36 -32.03 13.51
N GLU A 317 -84.86 -31.72 14.71
CA GLU A 317 -83.71 -30.81 14.86
C GLU A 317 -82.35 -31.53 15.04
N GLN A 318 -82.36 -32.80 15.46
CA GLN A 318 -81.15 -33.54 15.86
C GLN A 318 -80.18 -33.84 14.70
N ILE A 319 -80.72 -34.07 13.49
CA ILE A 319 -79.96 -34.52 12.29
C ILE A 319 -78.92 -33.46 11.81
N ARG A 320 -79.00 -32.20 12.25
CA ARG A 320 -78.10 -31.13 11.77
C ARG A 320 -76.71 -31.14 12.40
N GLN A 321 -76.46 -31.94 13.44
CA GLN A 321 -75.26 -31.82 14.27
C GLN A 321 -74.08 -32.70 13.81
N GLU A 322 -74.31 -33.70 12.96
CA GLU A 322 -73.29 -34.70 12.57
C GLU A 322 -72.28 -34.17 11.53
N LEU A 323 -72.71 -33.22 10.67
CA LEU A 323 -71.91 -32.67 9.56
C LEU A 323 -70.70 -31.80 9.98
N TYR A 324 -70.61 -31.38 11.25
CA TYR A 324 -69.56 -30.47 11.73
C TYR A 324 -68.24 -31.18 12.10
N LEU A 325 -68.21 -32.52 12.12
CA LEU A 325 -67.07 -33.30 12.62
C LEU A 325 -66.04 -33.68 11.53
N GLU A 326 -66.41 -33.63 10.25
CA GLU A 326 -65.51 -34.06 9.16
C GLU A 326 -64.43 -33.01 8.80
N GLU A 327 -64.72 -31.71 8.93
CA GLU A 327 -63.77 -30.63 8.58
C GLU A 327 -62.48 -30.62 9.42
N GLN A 328 -62.48 -31.23 10.61
CA GLN A 328 -61.29 -31.25 11.48
C GLN A 328 -60.22 -32.28 11.03
N ALA A 329 -60.59 -33.27 10.20
CA ALA A 329 -59.72 -34.41 9.86
C ALA A 329 -58.69 -34.16 8.73
N GLU A 330 -58.76 -33.00 8.06
CA GLU A 330 -57.79 -32.64 7.01
C GLU A 330 -56.58 -31.85 7.54
N ALA A 331 -56.76 -31.09 8.63
CA ALA A 331 -55.76 -30.16 9.14
C ALA A 331 -54.44 -30.85 9.59
N GLU A 332 -54.53 -32.04 10.18
CA GLU A 332 -53.37 -32.74 10.76
C GLU A 332 -52.38 -33.25 9.70
N ARG A 333 -52.90 -33.69 8.54
CA ARG A 333 -52.10 -34.28 7.44
C ARG A 333 -51.06 -33.32 6.85
N SER A 334 -51.26 -32.01 7.04
CA SER A 334 -50.34 -30.97 6.59
C SER A 334 -49.01 -30.92 7.37
N ARG A 335 -48.96 -31.47 8.60
CA ARG A 335 -47.84 -31.24 9.54
C ARG A 335 -46.73 -32.28 9.42
N GLU A 336 -47.06 -33.52 9.04
CA GLU A 336 -46.09 -34.63 8.98
C GLU A 336 -45.03 -34.46 7.87
N VAL A 337 -45.41 -33.85 6.74
CA VAL A 337 -44.53 -33.67 5.57
C VAL A 337 -43.30 -32.79 5.90
N ALA A 338 -43.46 -31.81 6.79
CA ALA A 338 -42.43 -30.81 7.08
C ALA A 338 -41.26 -31.31 7.96
N GLU A 339 -41.43 -32.40 8.72
CA GLU A 339 -40.36 -32.96 9.55
C GLU A 339 -39.40 -33.86 8.76
N ILE A 340 -39.89 -34.51 7.69
CA ILE A 340 -39.14 -35.52 6.94
C ILE A 340 -38.00 -34.88 6.13
N GLU A 341 -38.26 -33.73 5.48
CA GLU A 341 -37.29 -33.08 4.58
C GLU A 341 -36.01 -32.61 5.31
N LYS A 342 -36.14 -32.13 6.56
CA LYS A 342 -35.01 -31.58 7.34
C LYS A 342 -34.02 -32.64 7.81
N ARG A 343 -34.46 -33.90 8.00
CA ARG A 343 -33.58 -35.00 8.45
C ARG A 343 -32.75 -35.63 7.31
N LEU A 344 -33.06 -35.33 6.05
CA LEU A 344 -32.40 -35.95 4.89
C LEU A 344 -31.12 -35.22 4.46
N ARG A 345 -31.12 -33.88 4.43
CA ARG A 345 -29.98 -33.09 3.91
C ARG A 345 -28.71 -33.23 4.74
N GLN A 346 -28.81 -33.23 6.07
CA GLN A 346 -27.66 -33.30 7.00
C GLN A 346 -26.88 -34.64 7.01
N ARG A 347 -27.27 -35.64 6.19
CA ARG A 347 -26.62 -36.96 6.13
C ARG A 347 -25.72 -37.20 4.91
N LEU A 348 -25.69 -36.28 3.93
CA LEU A 348 -24.90 -36.44 2.71
C LEU A 348 -23.53 -35.75 2.82
N ASP A 349 -23.50 -34.52 3.31
CA ASP A 349 -22.31 -33.64 3.31
C ASP A 349 -21.12 -34.22 4.12
N PHE A 350 -21.41 -34.93 5.21
CA PHE A 350 -20.39 -35.58 6.04
C PHE A 350 -19.70 -36.79 5.39
N ARG A 351 -20.25 -37.34 4.30
CA ARG A 351 -19.73 -38.59 3.70
C ARG A 351 -18.67 -38.34 2.63
N GLN A 352 -18.82 -37.28 1.85
CA GLN A 352 -17.92 -36.94 0.74
C GLN A 352 -16.54 -36.47 1.24
N MET A 353 -16.50 -35.69 2.32
CA MET A 353 -15.28 -35.12 2.90
C MET A 353 -14.26 -36.14 3.45
N TYR A 354 -14.65 -37.41 3.66
CA TYR A 354 -13.78 -38.45 4.19
C TYR A 354 -13.03 -39.24 3.10
N GLU A 355 -13.64 -39.40 1.92
CA GLU A 355 -13.12 -40.26 0.85
C GLU A 355 -11.91 -39.62 0.13
N GLU A 356 -11.89 -38.29 0.01
CA GLU A 356 -10.82 -37.54 -0.66
C GLU A 356 -9.48 -37.54 0.10
N GLN A 357 -9.50 -37.57 1.45
CA GLN A 357 -8.26 -37.54 2.26
C GLN A 357 -7.48 -38.86 2.25
N VAL A 358 -8.13 -39.99 1.94
CA VAL A 358 -7.51 -41.33 1.98
C VAL A 358 -6.71 -41.63 0.70
N ALA A 359 -7.13 -41.10 -0.44
CA ALA A 359 -6.48 -41.33 -1.73
C ALA A 359 -5.05 -40.74 -1.78
N VAL A 360 -4.88 -39.52 -1.28
CA VAL A 360 -3.61 -38.75 -1.41
C VAL A 360 -2.43 -39.40 -0.67
N LYS A 361 -2.67 -40.09 0.45
CA LYS A 361 -1.58 -40.66 1.27
C LYS A 361 -0.95 -41.94 0.72
N LYS A 362 -1.64 -42.72 -0.12
CA LYS A 362 -1.12 -44.03 -0.58
C LYS A 362 -0.09 -43.93 -1.71
N LEU A 363 -0.20 -42.92 -2.57
CA LEU A 363 0.65 -42.81 -3.78
C LEU A 363 2.10 -42.39 -3.49
N LEU A 364 2.40 -41.85 -2.30
CA LEU A 364 3.73 -41.32 -1.97
C LEU A 364 4.70 -42.35 -1.36
N GLN A 365 4.23 -43.52 -0.92
CA GLN A 365 5.09 -44.50 -0.22
C GLN A 365 5.64 -45.60 -1.12
N GLN A 366 4.95 -45.94 -2.22
CA GLN A 366 5.32 -47.08 -3.06
C GLN A 366 6.50 -46.80 -4.02
N ALA A 367 6.83 -45.53 -4.27
CA ALA A 367 7.87 -45.14 -5.23
C ALA A 367 9.31 -45.15 -4.68
N LEU A 368 9.50 -45.33 -3.36
CA LEU A 368 10.82 -45.21 -2.71
C LEU A 368 11.50 -46.56 -2.44
N GLU A 369 10.74 -47.66 -2.35
CA GLU A 369 11.29 -48.96 -1.92
C GLU A 369 11.92 -49.78 -3.08
N GLU A 370 11.63 -49.43 -4.34
CA GLU A 370 12.10 -50.19 -5.51
C GLU A 370 13.55 -49.83 -5.94
N GLU A 371 14.03 -48.60 -5.65
CA GLU A 371 15.35 -48.14 -6.12
C GLU A 371 16.53 -48.73 -5.32
N GLU A 372 16.40 -48.91 -4.00
CA GLU A 372 17.52 -49.35 -3.14
C GLU A 372 17.98 -50.80 -3.38
N ALA A 373 17.11 -51.65 -3.92
CA ALA A 373 17.33 -53.10 -4.00
C ALA A 373 18.32 -53.52 -5.11
N ALA A 374 18.47 -52.70 -6.16
CA ALA A 374 19.30 -53.04 -7.32
C ALA A 374 20.81 -52.94 -7.03
N PHE A 375 21.22 -51.86 -6.35
CA PHE A 375 22.64 -51.44 -6.24
C PHE A 375 23.54 -52.44 -5.50
N ARG A 376 22.98 -53.31 -4.65
CA ARG A 376 23.76 -54.18 -3.74
C ARG A 376 24.28 -55.47 -4.40
N ARG A 377 23.95 -55.75 -5.67
CA ARG A 377 24.28 -57.03 -6.33
C ARG A 377 25.57 -57.03 -7.16
N GLU A 378 26.06 -55.88 -7.59
CA GLU A 378 27.16 -55.82 -8.58
C GLU A 378 28.56 -55.83 -7.95
N MET A 379 28.72 -55.29 -6.73
CA MET A 379 30.04 -55.09 -6.10
C MET A 379 30.81 -56.40 -5.82
N LEU A 380 30.11 -57.49 -5.50
CA LEU A 380 30.73 -58.73 -5.04
C LEU A 380 31.43 -59.54 -6.15
N ALA A 381 31.21 -59.21 -7.42
CA ALA A 381 31.79 -59.96 -8.55
C ALA A 381 33.27 -59.61 -8.84
N GLN A 382 33.73 -58.41 -8.47
CA GLN A 382 35.01 -57.87 -8.95
C GLN A 382 36.24 -58.41 -8.19
N LEU A 383 36.09 -58.79 -6.92
CA LEU A 383 37.21 -59.15 -6.02
C LEU A 383 37.79 -60.56 -6.25
N ALA A 384 37.20 -61.38 -7.12
CA ALA A 384 37.56 -62.80 -7.29
C ALA A 384 38.72 -63.06 -8.27
N GLU A 385 38.94 -62.19 -9.25
CA GLU A 385 39.90 -62.42 -10.35
C GLU A 385 41.35 -62.08 -9.96
N GLU A 386 41.56 -61.06 -9.12
CA GLU A 386 42.89 -60.46 -8.91
C GLU A 386 43.89 -61.41 -8.22
N ALA A 387 43.42 -62.20 -7.26
CA ALA A 387 44.23 -63.03 -6.36
C ALA A 387 45.02 -64.16 -7.06
N ARG A 388 44.65 -64.55 -8.30
CA ARG A 388 45.33 -65.64 -9.01
C ARG A 388 46.65 -65.25 -9.67
N THR A 389 46.93 -63.95 -9.84
CA THR A 389 48.05 -63.52 -10.70
C THR A 389 49.41 -63.40 -9.98
N GLU A 390 49.49 -63.66 -8.68
CA GLU A 390 50.62 -63.21 -7.86
C GLU A 390 51.79 -64.22 -7.76
N GLN A 391 51.50 -65.48 -7.43
CA GLN A 391 52.51 -66.41 -6.91
C GLN A 391 53.67 -66.73 -7.88
N MET A 392 53.40 -66.85 -9.18
CA MET A 392 54.42 -67.15 -10.19
C MET A 392 55.47 -66.04 -10.39
N LYS A 393 55.23 -64.82 -9.88
CA LYS A 393 56.14 -63.67 -10.07
C LYS A 393 57.40 -63.77 -9.19
N ALA A 394 57.36 -64.50 -8.07
CA ALA A 394 58.39 -64.46 -7.02
C ALA A 394 59.75 -65.09 -7.42
N HIS A 395 59.76 -66.29 -8.00
CA HIS A 395 61.02 -67.04 -8.21
C HIS A 395 61.97 -66.33 -9.21
N ARG A 396 61.42 -65.64 -10.22
CA ARG A 396 62.19 -64.98 -11.29
C ARG A 396 62.95 -63.73 -10.82
N GLN A 397 62.76 -63.31 -9.57
CA GLN A 397 63.35 -62.10 -8.98
C GLN A 397 64.76 -62.34 -8.42
N ARG A 398 65.01 -63.47 -7.75
CA ARG A 398 66.22 -63.68 -6.92
C ARG A 398 67.53 -63.66 -7.70
N LEU A 399 67.60 -64.26 -8.90
CA LEU A 399 68.83 -64.26 -9.70
C LEU A 399 69.16 -62.86 -10.24
N LYS A 400 68.15 -62.12 -10.73
CA LYS A 400 68.33 -60.74 -11.20
C LYS A 400 68.86 -59.80 -10.13
N GLN A 401 68.57 -60.04 -8.86
CA GLN A 401 69.01 -59.19 -7.74
C GLN A 401 70.55 -59.16 -7.56
N LEU A 402 71.29 -60.21 -7.93
CA LEU A 402 72.74 -60.26 -7.70
C LEU A 402 73.54 -59.50 -8.77
N GLU A 403 73.17 -59.64 -10.04
CA GLU A 403 73.74 -58.84 -11.14
C GLU A 403 73.35 -57.36 -10.96
N HIS A 404 72.10 -57.11 -10.58
CA HIS A 404 71.61 -55.76 -10.31
C HIS A 404 72.36 -55.10 -9.15
N ARG A 405 72.78 -55.83 -8.10
CA ARG A 405 73.61 -55.27 -7.01
C ARG A 405 74.95 -54.70 -7.48
N ARG A 406 75.70 -55.42 -8.31
CA ARG A 406 77.01 -54.92 -8.81
C ARG A 406 76.85 -53.75 -9.79
N ALA A 407 75.83 -53.80 -10.65
CA ALA A 407 75.46 -52.65 -11.47
C ALA A 407 75.04 -51.45 -10.61
N VAL A 408 74.28 -51.68 -9.54
CA VAL A 408 73.86 -50.66 -8.57
C VAL A 408 75.06 -50.08 -7.81
N GLU A 409 76.09 -50.84 -7.47
CA GLU A 409 77.30 -50.31 -6.81
C GLU A 409 78.09 -49.35 -7.71
N GLN A 410 78.25 -49.65 -9.00
CA GLN A 410 78.85 -48.71 -9.96
C GLN A 410 77.93 -47.51 -10.19
N LEU A 411 76.63 -47.73 -10.39
CA LEU A 411 75.63 -46.66 -10.46
C LEU A 411 75.56 -45.81 -9.18
N ILE A 412 75.94 -46.32 -8.00
CA ILE A 412 76.04 -45.56 -6.74
C ILE A 412 77.29 -44.67 -6.73
N GLN A 413 78.41 -45.11 -7.31
CA GLN A 413 79.62 -44.28 -7.42
C GLN A 413 79.45 -43.17 -8.46
N ASP A 414 78.87 -43.50 -9.62
CA ASP A 414 78.56 -42.49 -10.64
C ASP A 414 77.42 -41.57 -10.19
N ARG A 415 76.39 -42.08 -9.51
CA ARG A 415 75.38 -41.25 -8.83
C ARG A 415 76.00 -40.38 -7.75
N HIS A 416 77.02 -40.81 -7.01
CA HIS A 416 77.71 -39.95 -6.04
C HIS A 416 78.45 -38.81 -6.74
N ARG A 417 79.11 -39.06 -7.88
CA ARG A 417 79.75 -38.00 -8.68
C ARG A 417 78.72 -37.03 -9.25
N GLN A 418 77.66 -37.55 -9.87
CA GLN A 418 76.53 -36.77 -10.37
C GLN A 418 75.90 -35.93 -9.25
N LEU A 419 75.59 -36.52 -8.08
CA LEU A 419 75.07 -35.80 -6.92
C LEU A 419 76.01 -34.73 -6.36
N MET A 420 77.32 -34.78 -6.60
CA MET A 420 78.24 -33.72 -6.22
C MET A 420 78.31 -32.62 -7.30
N GLU A 421 78.36 -32.99 -8.58
CA GLU A 421 78.24 -32.02 -9.68
C GLU A 421 76.90 -31.29 -9.66
N ASP A 422 75.81 -31.99 -9.38
CA ASP A 422 74.45 -31.47 -9.31
C ASP A 422 74.25 -30.61 -8.06
N LYS A 423 74.87 -30.95 -6.91
CA LYS A 423 74.95 -30.02 -5.76
C LYS A 423 75.72 -28.76 -6.11
N ASP A 424 76.83 -28.87 -6.82
CA ASP A 424 77.62 -27.71 -7.24
C ASP A 424 76.91 -26.86 -8.30
N ARG A 425 76.07 -27.47 -9.15
CA ARG A 425 75.14 -26.77 -10.07
C ARG A 425 74.03 -26.09 -9.26
N GLU A 426 73.34 -26.83 -8.39
CA GLU A 426 72.31 -26.30 -7.49
C GLU A 426 72.81 -25.13 -6.65
N LEU A 427 74.03 -25.18 -6.09
CA LEU A 427 74.59 -24.07 -5.30
C LEU A 427 74.84 -22.83 -6.16
N LYS A 428 75.31 -22.98 -7.40
CA LYS A 428 75.50 -21.87 -8.35
C LYS A 428 74.15 -21.32 -8.83
N GLU A 429 73.17 -22.19 -9.08
CA GLU A 429 71.80 -21.80 -9.44
C GLU A 429 71.09 -21.11 -8.27
N ARG A 430 71.26 -21.58 -7.03
CA ARG A 430 70.78 -20.91 -5.82
C ARG A 430 71.37 -19.50 -5.71
N GLN A 431 72.70 -19.34 -5.81
CA GLN A 431 73.34 -18.02 -5.80
C GLN A 431 72.87 -17.08 -6.92
N LEU A 432 72.64 -17.61 -8.13
CA LEU A 432 72.08 -16.82 -9.23
C LEU A 432 70.61 -16.47 -9.00
N ASN A 433 69.83 -17.35 -8.39
CA ASN A 433 68.43 -17.13 -8.07
C ASN A 433 68.25 -16.23 -6.83
N GLU A 434 69.16 -16.26 -5.87
CA GLU A 434 69.27 -15.32 -4.74
C GLU A 434 69.49 -13.91 -5.27
N ARG A 435 70.49 -13.68 -6.12
CA ARG A 435 70.74 -12.37 -6.77
C ARG A 435 69.57 -11.89 -7.62
N ARG A 436 68.88 -12.80 -8.32
CA ARG A 436 67.62 -12.48 -9.05
C ARG A 436 66.50 -12.10 -8.09
N GLN A 437 66.35 -12.79 -6.96
CA GLN A 437 65.37 -12.46 -5.93
C GLN A 437 65.69 -11.13 -5.24
N GLU A 438 66.95 -10.82 -4.97
CA GLU A 438 67.40 -9.52 -4.44
C GLU A 438 67.05 -8.38 -5.39
N ALA A 439 67.35 -8.52 -6.68
CA ALA A 439 66.95 -7.55 -7.70
C ALA A 439 65.42 -7.39 -7.80
N ILE A 440 64.67 -8.50 -7.72
CA ILE A 440 63.20 -8.46 -7.70
C ILE A 440 62.67 -7.79 -6.42
N ARG A 441 63.27 -8.04 -5.25
CA ARG A 441 62.90 -7.41 -3.97
C ARG A 441 63.12 -5.90 -4.01
N ALA A 442 64.26 -5.44 -4.52
CA ALA A 442 64.53 -4.01 -4.71
C ALA A 442 63.47 -3.35 -5.63
N VAL A 443 63.12 -3.98 -6.76
CA VAL A 443 62.04 -3.50 -7.63
C VAL A 443 60.68 -3.55 -6.94
N VAL A 444 60.38 -4.57 -6.14
CA VAL A 444 59.16 -4.63 -5.31
C VAL A 444 59.11 -3.47 -4.32
N GLU A 445 60.22 -3.13 -3.66
CA GLU A 445 60.26 -2.04 -2.68
C GLU A 445 60.14 -0.66 -3.32
N GLU A 446 60.77 -0.41 -4.46
CA GLU A 446 60.53 0.79 -5.28
C GLU A 446 59.05 0.94 -5.64
N GLU A 447 58.42 -0.12 -6.15
CA GLU A 447 57.01 -0.11 -6.56
C GLU A 447 56.06 0.00 -5.35
N ARG A 448 56.43 -0.57 -4.19
CA ARG A 448 55.73 -0.41 -2.91
C ARG A 448 55.71 1.06 -2.50
N GLN A 449 56.86 1.73 -2.55
CA GLN A 449 56.98 3.15 -2.20
C GLN A 449 56.25 4.07 -3.19
N LYS A 450 56.26 3.77 -4.49
CA LYS A 450 55.47 4.51 -5.50
C LYS A 450 53.97 4.41 -5.23
N LEU A 451 53.45 3.20 -5.07
CA LEU A 451 52.03 2.96 -4.77
C LEU A 451 51.58 3.65 -3.46
N LEU A 452 52.44 3.68 -2.45
CA LEU A 452 52.17 4.44 -1.22
C LEU A 452 52.11 5.95 -1.50
N LYS A 453 53.11 6.53 -2.17
CA LYS A 453 53.14 7.98 -2.49
C LYS A 453 51.96 8.43 -3.37
N GLU A 454 51.56 7.61 -4.34
CA GLU A 454 50.47 7.89 -5.28
C GLU A 454 49.07 7.80 -4.66
N HIS A 455 48.87 6.96 -3.64
CA HIS A 455 47.54 6.65 -3.11
C HIS A 455 47.31 6.99 -1.63
N ALA A 456 48.35 7.00 -0.77
CA ALA A 456 48.17 7.27 0.65
C ALA A 456 47.61 8.67 0.89
N SER A 457 48.18 9.70 0.22
CA SER A 457 47.73 11.10 0.22
C SER A 457 46.22 11.25 -0.03
N LYS A 458 45.67 10.48 -0.98
CA LYS A 458 44.23 10.49 -1.33
C LYS A 458 43.34 9.76 -0.30
N LEU A 459 43.94 8.99 0.61
CA LEU A 459 43.31 8.05 1.54
C LEU A 459 43.65 8.32 3.02
N LEU A 460 44.20 9.49 3.34
CA LEU A 460 44.46 9.95 4.71
C LEU A 460 43.23 9.70 5.60
N GLY A 461 43.41 8.95 6.70
CA GLY A 461 42.35 8.58 7.64
C GLY A 461 41.50 7.34 7.27
N TYR A 462 41.57 6.86 6.01
CA TYR A 462 40.78 5.71 5.52
C TYR A 462 41.60 4.45 5.22
N LEU A 463 42.94 4.56 5.28
CA LEU A 463 43.89 3.46 5.11
C LEU A 463 43.68 2.34 6.17
N PRO A 464 43.62 1.06 5.78
CA PRO A 464 43.58 -0.06 6.73
C PRO A 464 44.86 -0.18 7.58
N PRO A 465 44.81 -0.85 8.75
CA PRO A 465 46.00 -1.16 9.54
C PRO A 465 46.97 -2.10 8.79
N GLY A 466 48.27 -2.00 9.10
CA GLY A 466 49.31 -2.83 8.49
C GLY A 466 49.56 -2.53 7.01
N VAL A 467 49.46 -1.26 6.60
CA VAL A 467 49.85 -0.77 5.26
C VAL A 467 51.30 -0.26 5.23
N PHE A 468 51.73 0.38 6.31
CA PHE A 468 53.13 0.75 6.55
C PHE A 468 53.85 -0.41 7.26
N ARG A 469 55.15 -0.58 6.99
CA ARG A 469 56.03 -1.53 7.68
C ARG A 469 56.76 -0.85 8.83
N ASP A 470 57.43 0.26 8.50
CA ASP A 470 58.38 0.95 9.36
C ASP A 470 58.03 2.44 9.46
N GLU A 471 58.54 3.13 10.48
CA GLU A 471 58.31 4.58 10.64
C GLU A 471 58.86 5.40 9.45
N GLU A 472 59.85 4.85 8.72
CA GLU A 472 60.38 5.41 7.48
C GLU A 472 59.32 5.57 6.39
N ASP A 473 58.37 4.63 6.27
CA ASP A 473 57.24 4.74 5.32
C ASP A 473 56.36 5.96 5.62
N ILE A 474 56.12 6.23 6.90
CA ILE A 474 55.29 7.36 7.36
C ILE A 474 56.07 8.66 7.19
N ASN A 475 57.36 8.67 7.52
CA ASN A 475 58.25 9.81 7.32
C ASN A 475 58.36 10.21 5.83
N MET A 476 58.32 9.24 4.91
CA MET A 476 58.33 9.47 3.45
C MET A 476 57.03 10.05 2.87
N LEU A 477 55.95 10.16 3.66
CA LEU A 477 54.64 10.64 3.21
C LEU A 477 54.26 12.03 3.77
N GLY A 478 55.10 12.60 4.64
CA GLY A 478 54.95 13.98 5.14
C GLY A 478 54.27 14.10 6.51
N GLU A 479 54.20 15.33 7.01
CA GLU A 479 53.87 15.60 8.42
C GLU A 479 52.38 15.37 8.74
N GLU A 480 51.50 15.53 7.74
CA GLU A 480 50.07 15.21 7.87
C GLU A 480 49.85 13.72 8.19
N PHE A 481 50.66 12.82 7.62
CA PHE A 481 50.62 11.39 7.91
C PHE A 481 51.15 11.06 9.30
N ARG A 482 52.21 11.76 9.74
CA ARG A 482 52.68 11.67 11.14
C ARG A 482 51.54 12.07 12.09
N LEU A 483 50.95 13.25 11.92
CA LEU A 483 49.91 13.77 12.82
C LEU A 483 48.64 12.89 12.85
N ALA A 484 48.25 12.29 11.72
CA ALA A 484 47.07 11.43 11.64
C ALA A 484 47.28 10.02 12.22
N TYR A 485 48.52 9.50 12.24
CA TYR A 485 48.82 8.11 12.63
C TYR A 485 49.72 7.96 13.87
N GLN A 486 50.34 9.02 14.41
CA GLN A 486 51.12 9.00 15.67
C GLN A 486 50.26 8.90 16.96
N LYS A 487 48.93 8.81 16.85
CA LYS A 487 47.99 8.88 17.99
C LYS A 487 46.94 7.77 18.00
N LYS A 488 47.30 6.55 17.58
CA LYS A 488 46.47 5.34 17.68
C LYS A 488 47.32 4.12 18.00
#